data_AF-A0A3E2YU40-F1
#
_entry.id   AF-A0A3E2YU40-F1
#
_cell.length_a   1.000
_cell.length_b   1.000
_cell.length_c   1.000
_cell.angle_alpha   90.00
_cell.angle_beta   90.00
_cell.angle_gamma   90.00
#
_symmetry.space_group_name_H-M   'P 1'
#
loop_
_entity.id
_entity.type
_entity.pdbx_description
1 polymer ?
#
loop_
_entity_poly.entity_id
_entity_poly.type
_entity_poly.pdbx_seq_one_letter_code
_entity_poly.pdbx_strand_id
1 'polypeptide(L)'
;MPASLHPVPTPSPDQVRKHLACWREGDSEKIDAALRVTFGAIPQNTDVGAAGVKVAALNSLYATGILGVLKVARHIVSLDIDAALAEPDVNPDLIEKIAIVDFGGNKRRNYSFATKYCSFHRPDLYPIYDSLVAGVLNELLKQGATFDNFAPGERWAADYAIWHRSINRFRTHYSLEEFSIREIDKYLWMLGKERKEGHARRPAFRTRRPRGRLTRACSEGTNWAPQSGWPAG
;
A
#
# COMPACT_ATOMS: atom_id res chain seq x y z
N MET A 1 -22.07 6.43 2.66
CA MET A 1 -21.37 5.72 1.56
C MET A 1 -22.28 4.58 1.12
N PRO A 2 -22.67 4.46 -0.16
CA PRO A 2 -23.52 3.34 -0.56
C PRO A 2 -22.69 2.04 -0.42
N ALA A 3 -23.23 1.08 0.34
CA ALA A 3 -22.64 -0.23 0.50
C ALA A 3 -22.44 -0.89 -0.87
N SER A 4 -21.28 -1.51 -1.07
CA SER A 4 -21.02 -2.34 -2.25
C SER A 4 -22.05 -3.47 -2.32
N LEU A 5 -22.78 -3.60 -3.43
CA LEU A 5 -23.76 -4.67 -3.66
C LEU A 5 -23.12 -6.07 -3.82
N HIS A 6 -21.78 -6.17 -3.86
CA HIS A 6 -21.08 -7.46 -3.84
C HIS A 6 -20.15 -7.56 -2.61
N PRO A 7 -20.26 -8.66 -1.84
CA PRO A 7 -19.40 -8.90 -0.68
C PRO A 7 -17.92 -8.95 -1.09
N VAL A 8 -17.03 -8.72 -0.14
CA VAL A 8 -15.60 -8.99 -0.35
C VAL A 8 -15.45 -10.51 -0.41
N PRO A 9 -14.78 -11.08 -1.43
CA PRO A 9 -14.50 -12.50 -1.44
C PRO A 9 -13.77 -12.91 -0.16
N THR A 10 -14.16 -14.06 0.41
CA THR A 10 -13.45 -14.61 1.56
C THR A 10 -11.98 -14.83 1.20
N PRO A 11 -11.03 -14.25 1.94
CA PRO A 11 -9.61 -14.49 1.72
C PRO A 11 -9.28 -15.97 1.81
N SER A 12 -8.45 -16.43 0.88
CA SER A 12 -7.93 -17.78 0.82
C SER A 12 -6.58 -17.78 0.10
N PRO A 13 -5.79 -18.84 0.23
CA PRO A 13 -4.55 -18.98 -0.54
C PRO A 13 -4.73 -18.80 -2.06
N ASP A 14 -5.83 -19.26 -2.63
CA ASP A 14 -6.11 -19.10 -4.05
C ASP A 14 -6.45 -17.65 -4.42
N GLN A 15 -7.16 -16.92 -3.55
CA GLN A 15 -7.37 -15.48 -3.74
C GLN A 15 -6.05 -14.73 -3.70
N VAL A 16 -5.18 -15.04 -2.74
CA VAL A 16 -3.85 -14.41 -2.64
C VAL A 16 -3.05 -14.68 -3.91
N ARG A 17 -2.89 -15.95 -4.32
CA ARG A 17 -2.14 -16.34 -5.53
C ARG A 17 -2.69 -15.67 -6.79
N LYS A 18 -4.01 -15.63 -6.98
CA LYS A 18 -4.66 -14.95 -8.10
C LYS A 18 -4.25 -13.48 -8.18
N HIS A 19 -4.37 -12.74 -7.08
CA HIS A 19 -4.07 -11.30 -7.08
C HIS A 19 -2.57 -11.02 -7.19
N LEU A 20 -1.73 -11.89 -6.63
CA LEU A 20 -0.28 -11.79 -6.80
C LEU A 20 0.15 -12.02 -8.26
N ALA A 21 -0.51 -12.94 -8.98
CA ALA A 21 -0.28 -13.11 -10.42
C ALA A 21 -0.62 -11.81 -11.18
N CYS A 22 -1.80 -11.23 -10.93
CA CYS A 22 -2.18 -9.94 -11.53
C CYS A 22 -1.22 -8.79 -11.16
N TRP A 23 -0.71 -8.77 -9.92
CA TRP A 23 0.28 -7.79 -9.48
C TRP A 23 1.58 -7.91 -10.29
N ARG A 24 2.08 -9.14 -10.50
CA ARG A 24 3.34 -9.41 -11.23
C ARG A 24 3.30 -8.97 -12.69
N GLU A 25 2.13 -9.05 -13.33
CA GLU A 25 1.95 -8.63 -14.73
C GLU A 25 1.79 -7.11 -14.89
N GLY A 26 1.40 -6.41 -13.82
CA GLY A 26 1.12 -4.97 -13.85
C GLY A 26 2.34 -4.08 -13.58
N ASP A 27 2.19 -2.79 -13.87
CA ASP A 27 3.22 -1.79 -13.56
C ASP A 27 3.49 -1.63 -12.06
N SER A 28 2.55 -2.07 -11.20
CA SER A 28 2.73 -2.11 -9.76
C SER A 28 3.96 -2.92 -9.32
N GLU A 29 4.25 -4.07 -9.96
CA GLU A 29 5.46 -4.84 -9.64
C GLU A 29 6.72 -4.14 -10.14
N LYS A 30 6.69 -3.49 -11.32
CA LYS A 30 7.85 -2.73 -11.83
C LYS A 30 8.22 -1.59 -10.87
N ILE A 31 7.20 -0.88 -10.38
CA ILE A 31 7.35 0.21 -9.40
C ILE A 31 7.91 -0.33 -8.07
N ASP A 32 7.36 -1.43 -7.57
CA ASP A 32 7.83 -2.07 -6.34
C ASP A 32 9.27 -2.56 -6.45
N ALA A 33 9.62 -3.20 -7.56
CA ALA A 33 10.96 -3.67 -7.86
C ALA A 33 11.97 -2.51 -7.90
N ALA A 34 11.62 -1.39 -8.54
CA ALA A 34 12.48 -0.21 -8.60
C ALA A 34 12.79 0.35 -7.19
N LEU A 35 11.81 0.33 -6.29
CA LEU A 35 12.02 0.75 -4.90
C LEU A 35 12.83 -0.27 -4.11
N ARG A 36 12.61 -1.58 -4.28
CA ARG A 36 13.45 -2.61 -3.66
C ARG A 36 14.91 -2.47 -4.07
N VAL A 37 15.17 -2.22 -5.36
CA VAL A 37 16.53 -1.95 -5.87
C VAL A 37 17.10 -0.68 -5.24
N THR A 38 16.33 0.42 -5.20
CA THR A 38 16.78 1.67 -4.59
C THR A 38 17.14 1.51 -3.10
N PHE A 39 16.28 0.87 -2.31
CA PHE A 39 16.53 0.66 -0.88
C PHE A 39 17.64 -0.35 -0.62
N GLY A 40 17.78 -1.38 -1.47
CA GLY A 40 18.88 -2.34 -1.38
C GLY A 40 20.24 -1.74 -1.73
N ALA A 41 20.28 -0.80 -2.69
CA ALA A 41 21.50 -0.08 -3.05
C ALA A 41 21.90 0.99 -2.02
N ILE A 42 20.94 1.46 -1.21
CA ILE A 42 21.11 2.54 -0.24
C ILE A 42 20.53 2.13 1.13
N PRO A 43 21.07 1.07 1.76
CA PRO A 43 20.42 0.43 2.90
C PRO A 43 20.51 1.25 4.20
N GLN A 44 21.52 2.09 4.37
CA GLN A 44 21.69 2.92 5.57
C GLN A 44 20.86 4.21 5.51
N ASN A 45 20.62 4.80 6.67
CA ASN A 45 19.87 6.04 6.88
C ASN A 45 20.75 7.15 7.49
N THR A 46 22.06 7.11 7.25
CA THR A 46 23.04 8.01 7.87
C THR A 46 23.41 9.23 7.02
N ASP A 47 23.13 9.21 5.72
CA ASP A 47 23.37 10.34 4.82
C ASP A 47 22.07 10.98 4.33
N VAL A 48 22.03 12.32 4.34
CA VAL A 48 20.83 13.09 3.99
C VAL A 48 20.50 12.99 2.49
N GLY A 49 21.52 12.92 1.62
CA GLY A 49 21.31 12.77 0.18
C GLY A 49 20.74 11.40 -0.15
N ALA A 50 21.36 10.35 0.38
CA ALA A 50 20.94 8.96 0.30
C ALA A 50 19.51 8.74 0.80
N ALA A 51 19.19 9.22 2.02
CA ALA A 51 17.82 9.20 2.54
C ALA A 51 16.89 10.03 1.66
N GLY A 52 17.34 11.18 1.15
CA GLY A 52 16.60 12.03 0.22
C GLY A 52 16.19 11.32 -1.07
N VAL A 53 17.07 10.50 -1.65
CA VAL A 53 16.75 9.66 -2.81
C VAL A 53 15.65 8.65 -2.47
N LYS A 54 15.75 7.95 -1.33
CA LYS A 54 14.72 7.02 -0.87
C LYS A 54 13.37 7.71 -0.67
N VAL A 55 13.36 8.87 0.01
CA VAL A 55 12.15 9.66 0.24
C VAL A 55 11.55 10.13 -1.09
N ALA A 56 12.35 10.68 -2.00
CA ALA A 56 11.89 11.17 -3.29
C ALA A 56 11.30 10.03 -4.16
N ALA A 57 12.03 8.93 -4.27
CA ALA A 57 11.62 7.76 -5.03
C ALA A 57 10.31 7.21 -4.48
N LEU A 58 10.24 6.95 -3.16
CA LEU A 58 9.02 6.43 -2.52
C LEU A 58 7.85 7.40 -2.68
N ASN A 59 8.09 8.70 -2.54
CA ASN A 59 7.04 9.69 -2.66
C ASN A 59 6.45 9.76 -4.07
N SER A 60 7.30 9.76 -5.09
CA SER A 60 6.86 9.84 -6.49
C SER A 60 6.20 8.55 -6.95
N LEU A 61 6.76 7.39 -6.58
CA LEU A 61 6.31 6.08 -7.07
C LEU A 61 5.11 5.52 -6.33
N TYR A 62 4.98 5.80 -5.03
CA TYR A 62 3.84 5.37 -4.20
C TYR A 62 2.89 6.53 -3.85
N ALA A 63 3.07 7.70 -4.48
CA ALA A 63 2.21 8.89 -4.32
C ALA A 63 1.94 9.26 -2.85
N THR A 64 2.97 9.25 -1.99
CA THR A 64 2.78 9.39 -0.54
C THR A 64 2.40 10.80 -0.07
N GLY A 65 2.52 11.82 -0.93
CA GLY A 65 2.17 13.20 -0.62
C GLY A 65 3.11 13.87 0.39
N ILE A 66 4.38 13.48 0.39
CA ILE A 66 5.43 14.07 1.22
C ILE A 66 5.77 15.47 0.70
N LEU A 67 5.81 16.42 1.63
CA LEU A 67 6.27 17.78 1.41
C LEU A 67 7.70 17.94 1.92
N GLY A 68 8.53 18.67 1.18
CA GLY A 68 9.90 18.98 1.62
C GLY A 68 10.77 17.74 1.79
N VAL A 69 11.05 17.02 0.70
CA VAL A 69 11.85 15.77 0.68
C VAL A 69 13.11 15.87 1.55
N LEU A 70 13.96 16.88 1.35
CA LEU A 70 15.20 17.02 2.12
C LEU A 70 14.98 17.28 3.61
N LYS A 71 13.85 17.87 3.98
CA LYS A 71 13.49 18.09 5.37
C LYS A 71 13.08 16.78 6.05
N VAL A 72 12.29 15.94 5.37
CA VAL A 72 11.96 14.59 5.84
C VAL A 72 13.21 13.70 5.89
N ALA A 73 14.10 13.80 4.90
CA ALA A 73 15.36 13.06 4.89
C ALA A 73 16.26 13.44 6.08
N ARG A 74 16.44 14.75 6.36
CA ARG A 74 17.18 15.21 7.55
C ARG A 74 16.55 14.71 8.84
N HIS A 75 15.23 14.71 8.93
CA HIS A 75 14.50 14.17 10.07
C HIS A 75 14.83 12.68 10.27
N ILE A 76 14.73 11.87 9.22
CA ILE A 76 15.07 10.43 9.27
C ILE A 76 16.51 10.21 9.72
N VAL A 77 17.47 10.92 9.13
CA VAL A 77 18.89 10.79 9.51
C VAL A 77 19.11 11.18 10.97
N SER A 78 18.46 12.24 11.45
CA SER A 78 18.59 12.69 12.85
C SER A 78 18.05 11.70 13.89
N LEU A 79 17.20 10.76 13.46
CA LEU A 79 16.63 9.73 14.34
C LEU A 79 17.54 8.52 14.53
N ASP A 80 18.62 8.39 13.73
CA ASP A 80 19.57 7.27 13.79
C ASP A 80 18.89 5.88 13.82
N ILE A 81 18.07 5.61 12.81
CA ILE A 81 17.09 4.51 12.84
C ILE A 81 17.66 3.13 12.48
N ASP A 82 18.90 3.05 12.00
CA ASP A 82 19.44 1.81 11.42
C ASP A 82 19.53 0.68 12.46
N ALA A 83 19.94 0.98 13.69
CA ALA A 83 19.97 0.00 14.77
C ALA A 83 18.55 -0.51 15.10
N ALA A 84 17.57 0.39 15.19
CA ALA A 84 16.17 0.02 15.46
C ALA A 84 15.53 -0.81 14.34
N LEU A 85 15.96 -0.61 13.08
CA LEU A 85 15.52 -1.42 11.94
C LEU A 85 16.21 -2.80 11.89
N ALA A 86 17.36 -2.96 12.53
CA ALA A 86 18.09 -4.23 12.59
C ALA A 86 17.52 -5.22 13.62
N GLU A 87 16.73 -4.74 14.58
CA GLU A 87 16.07 -5.58 15.58
C GLU A 87 15.15 -6.64 14.93
N PRO A 88 15.00 -7.82 15.56
CA PRO A 88 14.20 -8.91 15.01
C PRO A 88 12.69 -8.62 15.09
N ASP A 89 12.27 -7.74 16.00
CA ASP A 89 10.87 -7.43 16.26
C ASP A 89 10.45 -6.09 15.66
N VAL A 90 9.15 -5.95 15.40
CA VAL A 90 8.57 -4.69 14.95
C VAL A 90 8.68 -3.62 16.04
N ASN A 91 9.01 -2.39 15.65
CA ASN A 91 9.03 -1.23 16.55
C ASN A 91 7.95 -0.21 16.14
N PRO A 92 6.78 -0.21 16.79
CA PRO A 92 5.71 0.74 16.50
C PRO A 92 6.09 2.21 16.75
N ASP A 93 6.90 2.47 17.78
CA ASP A 93 7.33 3.83 18.13
C ASP A 93 8.22 4.44 17.04
N LEU A 94 9.02 3.60 16.36
CA LEU A 94 9.83 4.02 15.22
C LEU A 94 8.96 4.60 14.09
N ILE A 95 7.80 3.99 13.82
CA ILE A 95 6.85 4.49 12.81
C ILE A 95 6.36 5.89 13.18
N GLU A 96 5.97 6.11 14.43
CA GLU A 96 5.49 7.42 14.87
C GLU A 96 6.59 8.48 14.83
N LYS A 97 7.80 8.13 15.25
CA LYS A 97 8.97 9.03 15.18
C LYS A 97 9.25 9.45 13.73
N ILE A 98 9.26 8.52 12.77
CA ILE A 98 9.47 8.83 11.35
C ILE A 98 8.30 9.64 10.78
N ALA A 99 7.06 9.32 11.18
CA ALA A 99 5.87 9.94 10.62
C ALA A 99 5.74 11.43 10.98
N ILE A 100 6.09 11.82 12.21
CA ILE A 100 5.87 13.17 12.72
C ILE A 100 7.05 14.08 12.35
N VAL A 101 6.85 14.94 11.35
CA VAL A 101 7.85 15.91 10.90
C VAL A 101 7.37 17.32 11.21
N ASP A 102 8.22 18.13 11.85
CA ASP A 102 7.93 19.51 12.21
C ASP A 102 8.30 20.48 11.07
N PHE A 103 7.33 21.23 10.53
CA PHE A 103 7.51 22.26 9.51
C PHE A 103 7.52 23.69 10.07
N GLY A 104 8.34 23.95 11.08
CA GLY A 104 8.46 25.28 11.69
C GLY A 104 7.31 25.55 12.66
N GLY A 105 7.07 24.64 13.60
CA GLY A 105 5.95 24.65 14.55
C GLY A 105 4.72 23.88 14.07
N ASN A 106 4.61 23.63 12.76
CA ASN A 106 3.51 22.88 12.17
C ASN A 106 3.89 21.41 11.99
N LYS A 107 3.50 20.55 12.93
CA LYS A 107 3.74 19.11 12.84
C LYS A 107 2.80 18.46 11.82
N ARG A 108 3.37 17.71 10.88
CA ARG A 108 2.63 16.89 9.92
C ARG A 108 2.95 15.41 10.18
N ARG A 109 1.90 14.60 10.32
CA ARG A 109 2.03 13.15 10.50
C ARG A 109 1.89 12.43 9.16
N ASN A 110 3.00 11.97 8.60
CA ASN A 110 3.08 11.24 7.34
C ASN A 110 3.04 9.71 7.59
N TYR A 111 1.99 9.23 8.25
CA TYR A 111 1.90 7.85 8.75
C TYR A 111 2.03 6.78 7.66
N SER A 112 1.26 6.90 6.57
CA SER A 112 1.33 5.99 5.42
C SER A 112 2.74 5.91 4.83
N PHE A 113 3.43 7.05 4.73
CA PHE A 113 4.81 7.09 4.27
C PHE A 113 5.76 6.36 5.22
N ALA A 114 5.67 6.59 6.54
CA ALA A 114 6.55 5.95 7.51
C ALA A 114 6.44 4.42 7.47
N THR A 115 5.21 3.88 7.38
CA THR A 115 5.00 2.43 7.24
C THR A 115 5.61 1.88 5.95
N LYS A 116 5.49 2.59 4.83
CA LYS A 116 6.09 2.21 3.55
C LYS A 116 7.62 2.25 3.63
N TYR A 117 8.19 3.30 4.23
CA TYR A 117 9.63 3.47 4.38
C TYR A 117 10.25 2.32 5.17
N CYS A 118 9.66 1.97 6.33
CA CYS A 118 10.12 0.83 7.12
C CYS A 118 9.89 -0.51 6.42
N SER A 119 8.76 -0.69 5.71
CA SER A 119 8.50 -1.91 4.94
C SER A 119 9.53 -2.14 3.82
N PHE A 120 10.01 -1.10 3.14
CA PHE A 120 11.07 -1.26 2.15
C PHE A 120 12.45 -1.57 2.75
N HIS A 121 12.68 -1.24 4.03
CA HIS A 121 13.86 -1.67 4.77
C HIS A 121 13.73 -3.11 5.31
N ARG A 122 12.54 -3.47 5.81
CA ARG A 122 12.22 -4.72 6.50
C ARG A 122 10.86 -5.27 6.05
N PRO A 123 10.77 -5.81 4.81
CA PRO A 123 9.51 -6.24 4.20
C PRO A 123 8.90 -7.48 4.87
N ASP A 124 9.70 -8.18 5.68
CA ASP A 124 9.33 -9.32 6.51
C ASP A 124 8.61 -8.93 7.79
N LEU A 125 8.81 -7.71 8.30
CA LEU A 125 8.31 -7.26 9.61
C LEU A 125 7.23 -6.18 9.53
N TYR A 126 7.38 -5.20 8.66
CA TYR A 126 6.56 -3.98 8.71
C TYR A 126 5.44 -4.02 7.64
N PRO A 127 4.19 -4.38 7.99
CA PRO A 127 3.06 -4.24 7.10
C PRO A 127 2.79 -2.77 6.76
N ILE A 128 2.41 -2.51 5.52
CA ILE A 128 2.14 -1.16 5.04
C ILE A 128 0.74 -0.73 5.41
N TYR A 129 0.61 0.42 6.08
CA TYR A 129 -0.70 1.05 6.22
C TYR A 129 -1.11 1.73 4.91
N ASP A 130 -2.30 1.41 4.44
CA ASP A 130 -2.93 2.02 3.27
C ASP A 130 -4.45 2.10 3.46
N SER A 131 -5.07 3.20 3.01
CA SER A 131 -6.51 3.40 3.20
C SER A 131 -7.36 2.46 2.34
N LEU A 132 -6.85 1.97 1.19
CA LEU A 132 -7.54 0.95 0.39
C LEU A 132 -7.54 -0.39 1.13
N VAL A 133 -6.39 -0.78 1.69
CA VAL A 133 -6.24 -2.01 2.49
C VAL A 133 -7.14 -1.95 3.72
N ALA A 134 -7.09 -0.85 4.47
CA ALA A 134 -7.98 -0.63 5.61
C ALA A 134 -9.47 -0.68 5.21
N GLY A 135 -9.81 -0.21 4.01
CA GLY A 135 -11.16 -0.34 3.46
C GLY A 135 -11.58 -1.80 3.27
N VAL A 136 -10.73 -2.63 2.67
CA VAL A 136 -10.99 -4.07 2.47
C VAL A 136 -11.19 -4.78 3.81
N LEU A 137 -10.28 -4.57 4.76
CA LEU A 137 -10.37 -5.21 6.08
C LEU A 137 -11.64 -4.79 6.84
N ASN A 138 -12.01 -3.50 6.79
CA ASN A 138 -13.27 -3.02 7.38
C ASN A 138 -14.50 -3.69 6.76
N GLU A 139 -14.53 -3.86 5.44
CA GLU A 139 -15.65 -4.52 4.78
C GLU A 139 -15.74 -6.01 5.15
N LEU A 140 -14.62 -6.71 5.35
CA LEU A 140 -14.62 -8.08 5.85
C LEU A 140 -15.17 -8.18 7.27
N LEU A 141 -14.76 -7.28 8.17
CA LEU A 141 -15.29 -7.22 9.54
C LEU A 141 -16.80 -6.95 9.54
N LYS A 142 -17.28 -6.03 8.69
CA LYS A 142 -18.73 -5.77 8.51
C LYS A 142 -19.49 -6.98 7.95
N GLN A 143 -18.82 -7.85 7.20
CA GLN A 143 -19.38 -9.10 6.70
C GLN A 143 -19.34 -10.23 7.74
N GLY A 144 -18.90 -9.95 8.97
CA GLY A 144 -18.91 -10.90 10.07
C GLY A 144 -17.60 -11.67 10.27
N ALA A 145 -16.52 -11.27 9.59
CA ALA A 145 -15.20 -11.83 9.89
C ALA A 145 -14.80 -11.48 11.33
N THR A 146 -14.19 -12.42 12.04
CA THR A 146 -13.85 -12.30 13.47
C THR A 146 -12.34 -12.27 13.72
N PHE A 147 -11.55 -11.93 12.68
CA PHE A 147 -10.09 -11.86 12.80
C PHE A 147 -9.61 -10.76 13.76
N ASP A 148 -10.44 -9.77 14.07
CA ASP A 148 -10.05 -8.76 15.05
C ASP A 148 -11.23 -8.22 15.86
N ASN A 149 -10.91 -7.71 17.04
CA ASN A 149 -11.86 -7.02 17.91
C ASN A 149 -11.19 -5.77 18.47
N PHE A 150 -11.86 -4.63 18.33
CA PHE A 150 -11.33 -3.33 18.71
C PHE A 150 -11.83 -2.96 20.10
N ALA A 151 -10.90 -2.58 20.98
CA ALA A 151 -11.31 -1.89 22.20
C ALA A 151 -11.85 -0.48 21.86
N PRO A 152 -12.74 0.10 22.69
CA PRO A 152 -13.26 1.44 22.46
C PRO A 152 -12.12 2.45 22.23
N GLY A 153 -12.15 3.13 21.07
CA GLY A 153 -11.15 4.12 20.70
C GLY A 153 -9.98 3.61 19.86
N GLU A 154 -9.77 2.29 19.76
CA GLU A 154 -8.73 1.71 18.89
C GLU A 154 -8.99 2.01 17.42
N ARG A 155 -7.95 2.43 16.69
CA ARG A 155 -8.02 2.75 15.25
C ARG A 155 -6.69 2.45 14.57
N TRP A 156 -6.73 1.72 13.46
CA TRP A 156 -5.56 1.45 12.60
C TRP A 156 -4.80 2.70 12.15
N ALA A 157 -5.52 3.78 11.88
CA ALA A 157 -4.93 5.03 11.43
C ALA A 157 -4.17 5.79 12.53
N ALA A 158 -4.38 5.44 13.80
CA ALA A 158 -3.84 6.15 14.95
C ALA A 158 -2.68 5.39 15.62
N ASP A 159 -2.63 4.07 15.48
CA ASP A 159 -1.69 3.22 16.21
C ASP A 159 -1.19 2.08 15.32
N TYR A 160 0.12 2.02 15.15
CA TYR A 160 0.78 1.00 14.34
C TYR A 160 0.80 -0.38 14.99
N ALA A 161 0.86 -0.47 16.31
CA ALA A 161 0.80 -1.75 17.01
C ALA A 161 -0.55 -2.43 16.76
N ILE A 162 -1.63 -1.65 16.75
CA ILE A 162 -2.97 -2.12 16.40
C ILE A 162 -3.00 -2.57 14.94
N TRP A 163 -2.47 -1.78 14.00
CA TRP A 163 -2.40 -2.18 12.59
C TRP A 163 -1.63 -3.50 12.39
N HIS A 164 -0.43 -3.60 12.95
CA HIS A 164 0.43 -4.78 12.87
C HIS A 164 -0.26 -6.02 13.47
N ARG A 165 -0.89 -5.88 14.64
CA ARG A 165 -1.67 -6.95 15.29
C ARG A 165 -2.78 -7.44 14.35
N SER A 166 -3.58 -6.53 13.79
CA SER A 166 -4.71 -6.90 12.94
C SER A 166 -4.29 -7.58 11.65
N ILE A 167 -3.18 -7.17 11.03
CA ILE A 167 -2.64 -7.85 9.84
C ILE A 167 -2.22 -9.28 10.17
N ASN A 168 -1.54 -9.50 11.31
CA ASN A 168 -1.17 -10.85 11.71
C ASN A 168 -2.37 -11.71 12.09
N ARG A 169 -3.35 -11.17 12.83
CA ARG A 169 -4.58 -11.90 13.13
C ARG A 169 -5.38 -12.21 11.86
N PHE A 170 -5.42 -11.30 10.90
CA PHE A 170 -6.01 -11.54 9.58
C PHE A 170 -5.34 -12.73 8.88
N ARG A 171 -4.00 -12.75 8.85
CA ARG A 171 -3.24 -13.87 8.25
C ARG A 171 -3.61 -15.19 8.89
N THR A 172 -3.60 -15.25 10.22
CA THR A 172 -3.93 -16.49 10.93
C THR A 172 -5.38 -16.92 10.80
N HIS A 173 -6.32 -15.98 10.86
CA HIS A 173 -7.74 -16.27 10.74
C HIS A 173 -8.10 -16.93 9.41
N TYR A 174 -7.42 -16.57 8.33
CA TYR A 174 -7.64 -17.12 6.98
C TYR A 174 -6.60 -18.17 6.57
N SER A 175 -5.75 -18.63 7.49
CA SER A 175 -4.67 -19.60 7.23
C SER A 175 -3.73 -19.18 6.09
N LEU A 176 -3.30 -17.92 6.11
CA LEU A 176 -2.45 -17.29 5.10
C LEU A 176 -0.99 -17.10 5.56
N GLU A 177 -0.56 -17.80 6.60
CA GLU A 177 0.80 -17.70 7.14
C GLU A 177 1.89 -18.15 6.16
N GLU A 178 1.54 -18.95 5.15
CA GLU A 178 2.46 -19.32 4.05
C GLU A 178 2.91 -18.11 3.22
N PHE A 179 2.13 -17.03 3.23
CA PHE A 179 2.45 -15.79 2.52
C PHE A 179 3.16 -14.80 3.43
N SER A 180 4.19 -14.14 2.88
CA SER A 180 4.90 -13.07 3.56
C SER A 180 4.00 -11.87 3.84
N ILE A 181 4.37 -11.03 4.81
CA ILE A 181 3.67 -9.76 5.08
C ILE A 181 3.55 -8.91 3.81
N ARG A 182 4.62 -8.85 3.02
CA ARG A 182 4.65 -8.12 1.75
C ARG A 182 3.66 -8.67 0.72
N GLU A 183 3.51 -9.99 0.63
CA GLU A 183 2.53 -10.61 -0.27
C GLU A 183 1.09 -10.33 0.16
N ILE A 184 0.83 -10.29 1.47
CA ILE A 184 -0.47 -9.91 2.02
C ILE A 184 -0.79 -8.45 1.72
N ASP A 185 0.17 -7.53 1.86
CA ASP A 185 -0.01 -6.13 1.46
C ASP A 185 -0.39 -6.00 -0.01
N LYS A 186 0.34 -6.70 -0.91
CA LYS A 186 0.09 -6.70 -2.36
C LYS A 186 -1.30 -7.26 -2.68
N TYR A 187 -1.68 -8.38 -2.07
CA TYR A 187 -2.99 -8.99 -2.23
C TYR A 187 -4.12 -8.02 -1.83
N LEU A 188 -4.07 -7.50 -0.61
CA LEU A 188 -5.14 -6.64 -0.09
C LEU A 188 -5.24 -5.33 -0.88
N TRP A 189 -4.11 -4.78 -1.33
CA TRP A 189 -4.11 -3.57 -2.16
C TRP A 189 -4.72 -3.82 -3.53
N MET A 190 -4.37 -4.93 -4.20
CA MET A 190 -4.96 -5.31 -5.49
C MET A 190 -6.47 -5.52 -5.38
N LEU A 191 -6.91 -6.23 -4.34
CA LEU A 191 -8.34 -6.43 -4.06
C LEU A 191 -9.06 -5.10 -3.80
N GLY A 192 -8.44 -4.19 -3.04
CA GLY A 192 -8.98 -2.86 -2.80
C GLY A 192 -9.08 -2.01 -4.08
N LYS A 193 -8.07 -2.09 -4.95
CA LYS A 193 -8.05 -1.41 -6.24
C LYS A 193 -9.14 -1.92 -7.18
N GLU A 194 -9.26 -3.24 -7.35
CA GLU A 194 -10.30 -3.88 -8.18
C GLU A 194 -11.70 -3.41 -7.76
N ARG A 195 -11.96 -3.40 -6.45
CA ARG A 195 -13.24 -2.93 -5.90
C ARG A 195 -13.48 -1.46 -6.22
N LYS A 196 -12.49 -0.59 -6.04
CA LYS A 196 -12.61 0.85 -6.34
C LYS A 196 -12.91 1.10 -7.82
N GLU A 197 -12.24 0.38 -8.72
CA GLU A 197 -12.46 0.50 -10.17
C GLU A 197 -13.81 -0.08 -10.60
N GLY A 198 -14.25 -1.19 -10.01
CA GLY A 198 -15.59 -1.74 -10.19
C GLY A 198 -16.70 -0.76 -9.79
N HIS A 199 -16.46 0.08 -8.77
CA HIS A 199 -17.37 1.16 -8.40
C HIS A 199 -17.38 2.31 -9.42
N ALA A 200 -16.21 2.68 -9.97
CA ALA A 200 -16.08 3.78 -10.92
C ALA A 200 -16.67 3.47 -12.31
N ARG A 201 -16.72 2.21 -12.71
CA ARG A 201 -17.25 1.77 -14.03
C ARG A 201 -18.77 1.64 -14.08
N ARG A 202 -19.52 1.93 -13.01
CA ARG A 202 -20.99 1.88 -13.05
C ARG A 202 -21.55 3.18 -13.63
N PRO A 203 -22.37 3.13 -14.71
CA PRO A 203 -23.05 4.34 -15.18
C PRO A 203 -23.99 4.84 -14.07
N ALA A 204 -23.87 6.13 -13.74
CA ALA A 204 -24.87 6.80 -12.92
C ALA A 204 -26.24 6.51 -13.52
N PHE A 205 -27.20 6.06 -12.69
CA PHE A 205 -28.52 5.63 -13.12
C PHE A 205 -29.27 6.80 -13.78
N ARG A 206 -29.03 7.02 -15.08
CA ARG A 206 -29.80 7.93 -15.91
C ARG A 206 -30.93 7.09 -16.45
N THR A 207 -32.14 7.34 -15.97
CA THR A 207 -33.38 6.73 -16.48
C THR A 207 -33.52 7.02 -17.98
N ARG A 208 -33.08 6.11 -18.84
CA ARG A 208 -33.54 6.01 -20.22
C ARG A 208 -33.68 4.54 -20.62
N ARG A 209 -34.86 4.24 -21.18
CA ARG A 209 -35.36 2.94 -21.63
C ARG A 209 -34.37 2.18 -22.53
N PRO A 210 -34.44 0.83 -22.55
CA PRO A 210 -33.45 0.02 -23.26
C PRO A 210 -33.72 -0.02 -24.77
N ARG A 211 -32.64 0.00 -25.56
CA ARG A 211 -32.61 -0.63 -26.88
C ARG A 211 -31.38 -1.54 -26.96
N GLY A 212 -31.65 -2.84 -27.09
CA GLY A 212 -30.98 -3.71 -28.04
C GLY A 212 -29.53 -4.17 -27.77
N ARG A 213 -29.45 -5.41 -27.28
CA ARG A 213 -28.56 -6.52 -27.69
C ARG A 213 -27.05 -6.54 -27.38
N LEU A 214 -26.73 -7.77 -26.93
CA LEU A 214 -25.61 -8.66 -27.22
C LEU A 214 -24.31 -8.53 -26.40
N THR A 215 -24.10 -9.61 -25.67
CA THR A 215 -22.93 -10.05 -24.93
C THR A 215 -21.69 -10.19 -25.81
N ARG A 216 -20.52 -9.90 -25.23
CA ARG A 216 -19.29 -10.68 -25.50
C ARG A 216 -18.32 -10.59 -24.33
N ALA A 217 -17.67 -11.73 -24.10
CA ALA A 217 -16.71 -12.03 -23.06
C ALA A 217 -15.31 -11.48 -23.38
N CYS A 218 -14.42 -11.70 -22.42
CA CYS A 218 -12.98 -11.41 -22.44
C CYS A 218 -12.28 -11.82 -23.74
N SER A 219 -11.48 -10.92 -24.31
CA SER A 219 -10.10 -11.18 -24.77
C SER A 219 -9.43 -9.93 -25.35
N GLU A 220 -8.11 -9.85 -25.13
CA GLU A 220 -7.05 -9.25 -25.97
C GLU A 220 -7.02 -7.70 -26.13
N GLY A 221 -5.90 -6.98 -26.05
CA GLY A 221 -4.50 -7.36 -26.24
C GLY A 221 -4.01 -6.84 -27.59
N THR A 222 -3.33 -5.69 -27.61
CA THR A 222 -2.44 -5.04 -28.63
C THR A 222 -2.63 -3.52 -28.54
N ASN A 223 -1.71 -2.60 -28.84
CA ASN A 223 -0.35 -2.58 -29.33
C ASN A 223 0.15 -1.15 -29.05
N TRP A 224 1.39 -0.94 -28.60
CA TRP A 224 2.04 0.38 -28.69
C TRP A 224 3.27 0.24 -29.58
N ALA A 225 3.22 0.85 -30.77
CA ALA A 225 4.38 1.09 -31.61
C ALA A 225 4.83 2.57 -31.47
N PRO A 226 6.13 2.87 -31.57
CA PRO A 226 6.70 4.16 -31.22
C PRO A 226 6.70 5.14 -32.40
N GLN A 227 6.68 6.43 -32.13
CA GLN A 227 7.07 7.46 -33.10
C GLN A 227 8.18 8.32 -32.52
N SER A 228 9.39 8.07 -33.02
CA SER A 228 10.51 9.00 -33.05
C SER A 228 10.41 9.90 -34.28
N GLY A 229 10.70 11.19 -34.14
CA GLY A 229 10.88 12.09 -35.28
C GLY A 229 11.16 13.52 -34.85
N TRP A 230 12.45 13.88 -34.77
CA TRP A 230 12.91 15.27 -34.79
C TRP A 230 12.73 15.85 -36.20
N PRO A 231 12.67 17.19 -36.33
CA PRO A 231 13.46 17.82 -37.37
C PRO A 231 14.31 18.98 -36.85
N ALA A 232 15.48 19.11 -37.48
CA ALA A 232 16.39 20.24 -37.41
C ALA A 232 15.79 21.48 -38.08
N GLY A 233 16.17 22.65 -37.58
CA GLY A 233 15.83 23.98 -38.08
C GLY A 233 16.12 25.02 -37.02
#